data_AF-A0A6A6XBR2-F1
#
_entry.id   AF-A0A6A6XBR2-F1
#
_cell.length_a   1.000
_cell.length_b   1.000
_cell.length_c   1.000
_cell.angle_alpha   90.00
_cell.angle_beta   90.00
_cell.angle_gamma   90.00
#
_symmetry.space_group_name_H-M   'P 1'
#
loop_
_entity.id
_entity.type
_entity.pdbx_description
1 polymer ?
#
loop_
_entity_poly.entity_id
_entity_poly.type
_entity_poly.pdbx_seq_one_letter_code
_entity_poly.pdbx_strand_id
1 'polypeptide(L)'
;LDWSSLEVQAVFKKYWTTNPSYLNAKSAKCDTVPWMPMDSNTLPMFEKLGYLEVLHEDLEAFVNGGEIHPIFRASNFIIDPNLPGKNEMYRAMAPALRVVSNFIVSKEFSQWWLQVRYGKRSETCPVFLESSYLEDPLQAHYLLQQEFLEISEYIKFTWLAEDPMGNADGITAATIPMLLRYLENKEVSNKLGNMAARVSNPTIALSIRYYRYLLVSKKMTPGENLRFQFTLARLLLHELGHAFFAYFQGVGPECRVYESDAFEEIGFSLENALFGAILQCEGLDIEIRENSIGPIMASRFKDLFPIQKPIASFVTMEWVHQWFRLRTWAHIPELKATGKLQVMTTDGFPRLFQIIRWSGSGKLIPSLEYNLTKEEALRMSKSRPPKKQSQAVRDARKFGSVGSWYEKVWSKDAVKA
;
A
#
# COMPACT_ATOMS: atom_id res chain seq x y z
N LEU A 1 -14.96 -19.23 18.31
CA LEU A 1 -13.67 -18.77 18.85
C LEU A 1 -13.58 -17.29 18.56
N ASP A 2 -13.37 -16.48 19.59
CA ASP A 2 -13.24 -15.03 19.48
C ASP A 2 -11.98 -14.57 20.23
N TRP A 3 -11.76 -13.26 20.23
CA TRP A 3 -10.62 -12.62 20.89
C TRP A 3 -10.64 -12.65 22.42
N SER A 4 -11.79 -12.97 23.02
CA SER A 4 -11.94 -13.10 24.46
C SER A 4 -11.53 -14.49 24.98
N SER A 5 -11.36 -15.48 24.09
CA SER A 5 -10.87 -16.82 24.45
C SER A 5 -9.51 -16.76 25.14
N LEU A 6 -9.42 -17.42 26.29
CA LEU A 6 -8.18 -17.52 27.09
C LEU A 6 -7.06 -18.16 26.29
N GLU A 7 -7.37 -19.14 25.43
CA GLU A 7 -6.41 -19.79 24.54
C GLU A 7 -5.81 -18.80 23.55
N VAL A 8 -6.63 -17.98 22.90
CA VAL A 8 -6.17 -16.95 21.95
C VAL A 8 -5.31 -15.92 22.67
N GLN A 9 -5.77 -15.43 23.83
CA GLN A 9 -5.02 -14.48 24.65
C GLN A 9 -3.67 -15.05 25.12
N ALA A 10 -3.62 -16.32 25.50
CA ALA A 10 -2.39 -16.99 25.91
C ALA A 10 -1.38 -17.11 24.77
N VAL A 11 -1.83 -17.45 23.55
CA VAL A 11 -0.95 -17.49 22.38
C VAL A 11 -0.37 -16.12 22.07
N PHE A 12 -1.19 -15.06 22.09
CA PHE A 12 -0.73 -13.70 21.85
C PHE A 12 0.24 -13.21 22.93
N LYS A 13 -0.09 -13.44 24.20
CA LYS A 13 0.81 -13.12 25.31
C LYS A 13 2.15 -13.85 25.14
N LYS A 14 2.13 -15.14 24.77
CA LYS A 14 3.35 -15.90 24.50
C LYS A 14 4.13 -15.31 23.33
N TYR A 15 3.48 -15.01 22.20
CA TYR A 15 4.12 -14.43 21.03
C TYR A 15 4.88 -13.14 21.38
N TRP A 16 4.25 -12.22 22.10
CA TRP A 16 4.86 -10.95 22.50
C TRP A 16 5.94 -11.07 23.58
N THR A 17 5.86 -12.08 24.46
CA THR A 17 6.82 -12.23 25.59
C THR A 17 7.99 -13.17 25.30
N THR A 18 7.82 -14.19 24.46
CA THR A 18 8.82 -15.26 24.25
C THR A 18 9.67 -15.06 23.02
N ASN A 19 9.15 -14.39 22.01
CA ASN A 19 9.90 -14.09 20.80
C ASN A 19 10.12 -12.58 20.76
N PRO A 20 11.31 -12.07 21.13
CA PRO A 20 11.62 -10.67 20.96
C PRO A 20 11.88 -10.39 19.47
N SER A 21 11.08 -10.93 18.56
CA SER A 21 11.19 -10.67 17.12
C SER A 21 11.17 -9.17 16.84
N TYR A 22 10.48 -8.38 17.67
CA TYR A 22 10.55 -6.92 17.65
C TYR A 22 11.89 -6.31 18.12
N LEU A 23 12.76 -7.05 18.83
CA LEU A 23 14.13 -6.66 19.19
C LEU A 23 15.21 -7.30 18.29
N ASN A 24 14.99 -8.51 17.79
CA ASN A 24 16.01 -9.37 17.18
C ASN A 24 15.76 -9.76 15.72
N ALA A 25 14.76 -9.18 15.05
CA ALA A 25 14.62 -9.35 13.60
C ALA A 25 15.90 -8.84 12.92
N LYS A 26 16.81 -9.77 12.62
CA LYS A 26 17.72 -9.66 11.49
C LYS A 26 16.81 -9.59 10.29
N SER A 27 16.91 -8.54 9.50
CA SER A 27 16.08 -8.40 8.30
C SER A 27 16.14 -9.70 7.51
N ALA A 28 14.97 -10.28 7.26
CA ALA A 28 14.91 -11.27 6.20
C ALA A 28 15.42 -10.55 4.95
N LYS A 29 16.41 -11.11 4.26
CA LYS A 29 16.86 -10.54 2.98
C LYS A 29 15.65 -10.54 2.07
N CYS A 30 15.01 -9.38 1.94
CA CYS A 30 13.92 -9.23 1.01
C CYS A 30 14.56 -9.38 -0.36
N ASP A 31 14.22 -10.45 -1.08
CA ASP A 31 14.54 -10.66 -2.49
C ASP A 31 13.77 -9.61 -3.31
N THR A 32 14.06 -8.34 -3.04
CA THR A 32 13.53 -7.22 -3.79
C THR A 32 14.19 -7.25 -5.14
N VAL A 33 13.36 -7.10 -6.17
CA VAL A 33 13.83 -6.69 -7.49
C VAL A 33 14.81 -5.53 -7.27
N PRO A 34 16.01 -5.52 -7.86
CA PRO A 34 17.04 -4.55 -7.54
C PRO A 34 16.57 -3.15 -7.95
N TRP A 35 15.90 -2.45 -7.04
CA TRP A 35 15.56 -1.06 -7.19
C TRP A 35 16.84 -0.23 -7.08
N MET A 36 16.89 0.90 -7.79
CA MET A 36 18.13 1.64 -7.86
C MET A 36 18.43 2.22 -6.47
N PRO A 37 19.62 1.97 -5.90
CA PRO A 37 19.95 2.53 -4.61
C PRO A 37 19.93 4.06 -4.68
N MET A 38 19.26 4.72 -3.73
CA MET A 38 19.39 6.17 -3.55
C MET A 38 20.83 6.49 -3.12
N ASP A 39 21.69 6.81 -4.06
CA ASP A 39 23.08 7.18 -3.80
C ASP A 39 23.25 8.71 -3.78
N SER A 40 24.46 9.17 -3.49
CA SER A 40 24.80 10.59 -3.46
C SER A 40 24.61 11.31 -4.80
N ASN A 41 24.47 10.57 -5.91
CA ASN A 41 24.24 11.15 -7.24
C ASN A 41 22.76 11.34 -7.56
N THR A 42 21.91 10.47 -7.03
CA THR A 42 20.48 10.41 -7.35
C THR A 42 19.63 11.20 -6.35
N LEU A 43 20.04 11.27 -5.09
CA LEU A 43 19.33 12.00 -4.04
C LEU A 43 19.06 13.48 -4.39
N PRO A 44 20.05 14.30 -4.84
CA PRO A 44 19.81 15.71 -5.13
C PRO A 44 18.83 15.94 -6.29
N MET A 45 18.75 14.97 -7.20
CA MET A 45 17.78 15.00 -8.29
C MET A 45 16.36 14.72 -7.78
N PHE A 46 16.18 13.73 -6.90
CA PHE A 46 14.87 13.44 -6.32
C PHE A 46 14.35 14.60 -5.47
N GLU A 47 15.21 15.22 -4.65
CA GLU A 47 14.87 16.42 -3.88
C GLU A 47 14.42 17.55 -4.79
N LYS A 48 15.24 17.86 -5.81
CA LYS A 48 14.98 18.98 -6.73
C LYS A 48 13.71 18.81 -7.56
N LEU A 49 13.36 17.56 -7.90
CA LEU A 49 12.14 17.25 -8.65
C LEU A 49 10.91 17.13 -7.75
N GLY A 50 11.06 17.26 -6.42
CA GLY A 50 9.96 17.27 -5.46
C GLY A 50 9.46 15.88 -5.07
N TYR A 51 10.33 14.86 -5.10
CA TYR A 51 9.98 13.48 -4.72
C TYR A 51 10.31 13.13 -3.26
N LEU A 52 11.08 13.97 -2.56
CA LEU A 52 11.56 13.68 -1.19
C LEU A 52 11.15 14.69 -0.12
N GLU A 53 10.83 15.93 -0.45
CA GLU A 53 10.44 16.91 0.56
C GLU A 53 9.24 17.73 0.10
N VAL A 54 8.46 18.21 1.07
CA VAL A 54 7.34 19.13 0.86
C VAL A 54 7.21 20.06 2.06
N LEU A 55 6.68 21.26 1.82
CA LEU A 55 6.37 22.21 2.87
C LEU A 55 5.23 21.65 3.75
N HIS A 56 5.47 21.64 5.05
CA HIS A 56 4.63 20.98 6.07
C HIS A 56 3.45 21.84 6.51
N GLU A 57 2.72 22.40 5.55
CA GLU A 57 1.53 23.19 5.86
C GLU A 57 0.36 22.23 6.18
N ASP A 58 -0.36 22.55 7.25
CA ASP A 58 -1.66 21.98 7.63
C ASP A 58 -1.73 20.52 8.11
N LEU A 59 -0.62 19.78 8.29
CA LEU A 59 -0.70 18.39 8.77
C LEU A 59 -1.33 18.27 10.16
N GLU A 60 -0.95 19.14 11.10
CA GLU A 60 -1.53 19.15 12.44
C GLU A 60 -3.03 19.49 12.41
N ALA A 61 -3.41 20.48 11.60
CA ALA A 61 -4.81 20.83 11.38
C ALA A 61 -5.60 19.67 10.76
N PHE A 62 -5.00 18.89 9.85
CA PHE A 62 -5.63 17.71 9.27
C PHE A 62 -5.87 16.60 10.30
N VAL A 63 -4.87 16.31 11.13
CA VAL A 63 -4.97 15.28 12.18
C VAL A 63 -5.98 15.67 13.25
N ASN A 64 -5.96 16.93 13.70
CA ASN A 64 -6.87 17.42 14.75
C ASN A 64 -8.26 17.78 14.21
N GLY A 65 -8.39 18.01 12.90
CA GLY A 65 -9.59 18.51 12.24
C GLY A 65 -10.64 17.45 11.91
N GLY A 66 -10.49 16.20 12.34
CA GLY A 66 -11.64 15.31 12.43
C GLY A 66 -11.33 13.89 12.87
N GLU A 67 -12.34 13.04 12.73
CA GLU A 67 -12.43 11.78 13.46
C GLU A 67 -11.71 10.61 12.78
N ILE A 68 -11.08 9.76 13.58
CA ILE A 68 -10.60 8.46 13.13
C ILE A 68 -11.77 7.48 13.25
N HIS A 69 -12.06 6.76 12.16
CA HIS A 69 -13.17 5.81 12.08
C HIS A 69 -13.07 4.75 13.19
N PRO A 70 -14.17 4.35 13.86
CA PRO A 70 -14.15 3.42 14.99
C PRO A 70 -13.43 2.09 14.73
N ILE A 71 -13.36 1.64 13.47
CA ILE A 71 -12.58 0.46 13.06
C ILE A 71 -11.12 0.54 13.52
N PHE A 72 -10.53 1.73 13.54
CA PHE A 72 -9.15 1.94 13.93
C PHE A 72 -8.98 2.34 15.39
N ARG A 73 -10.01 2.26 16.23
CA ARG A 73 -9.89 2.59 17.66
C ARG A 73 -8.78 1.79 18.33
N ALA A 74 -8.12 2.37 19.31
CA ALA A 74 -6.97 1.75 20.00
C ALA A 74 -7.27 0.35 20.57
N SER A 75 -8.51 0.10 21.02
CA SER A 75 -8.92 -1.21 21.53
C SER A 75 -9.02 -2.32 20.47
N ASN A 76 -8.98 -1.98 19.17
CA ASN A 76 -8.90 -2.95 18.09
C ASN A 76 -7.46 -3.38 17.77
N PHE A 77 -6.43 -2.72 18.34
CA PHE A 77 -5.03 -3.11 18.21
C PHE A 77 -4.65 -4.10 19.30
N ILE A 78 -4.44 -5.36 18.92
CA ILE A 78 -4.03 -6.45 19.81
C ILE A 78 -2.52 -6.45 19.93
N ILE A 79 -2.07 -5.71 20.93
CA ILE A 79 -0.68 -5.54 21.32
C ILE A 79 -0.53 -5.84 22.81
N ASP A 80 0.62 -6.35 23.22
CA ASP A 80 0.88 -6.57 24.64
C ASP A 80 0.69 -5.24 25.40
N PRO A 81 -0.15 -5.20 26.45
CA PRO A 81 -0.38 -3.98 27.22
C PRO A 81 0.89 -3.42 27.85
N ASN A 82 1.94 -4.22 28.01
CA ASN A 82 3.23 -3.84 28.56
C ASN A 82 4.26 -3.48 27.47
N LEU A 83 3.90 -3.55 26.18
CA LEU A 83 4.82 -3.22 25.10
C LEU A 83 5.22 -1.74 25.19
N PRO A 84 6.53 -1.42 25.31
CA PRO A 84 7.00 -0.05 25.39
C PRO A 84 6.56 0.76 24.16
N GLY A 85 6.11 2.00 24.41
CA GLY A 85 5.75 2.93 23.35
C GLY A 85 4.41 2.65 22.66
N LYS A 86 3.57 1.70 23.12
CA LYS A 86 2.29 1.38 22.44
C LYS A 86 1.38 2.60 22.19
N ASN A 87 1.25 3.48 23.19
CA ASN A 87 0.42 4.68 23.10
C ASN A 87 1.10 5.77 22.23
N GLU A 88 2.44 5.77 22.18
CA GLU A 88 3.19 6.65 21.31
C GLU A 88 3.07 6.21 19.85
N MET A 89 3.24 4.92 19.57
CA MET A 89 3.03 4.31 18.26
C MET A 89 1.63 4.62 17.72
N TYR A 90 0.59 4.36 18.51
CA TYR A 90 -0.79 4.58 18.06
C TYR A 90 -1.04 6.07 17.75
N ARG A 91 -0.54 6.99 18.58
CA ARG A 91 -0.61 8.43 18.30
C ARG A 91 0.18 8.83 17.06
N ALA A 92 1.38 8.26 16.87
CA ALA A 92 2.22 8.52 15.70
C ALA A 92 1.56 8.05 14.40
N MET A 93 0.65 7.07 14.45
CA MET A 93 -0.09 6.55 13.29
C MET A 93 -1.33 7.38 12.94
N ALA A 94 -1.73 8.34 13.77
CA ALA A 94 -2.95 9.11 13.60
C ALA A 94 -3.10 9.74 12.19
N PRO A 95 -2.06 10.30 11.54
CA PRO A 95 -2.17 10.80 10.17
C PRO A 95 -2.60 9.72 9.17
N ALA A 96 -1.98 8.53 9.21
CA ALA A 96 -2.35 7.41 8.36
C ALA A 96 -3.79 6.96 8.64
N LEU A 97 -4.16 6.75 9.92
CA LEU A 97 -5.53 6.32 10.27
C LEU A 97 -6.58 7.32 9.81
N ARG A 98 -6.29 8.62 9.88
CA ARG A 98 -7.18 9.68 9.42
C ARG A 98 -7.39 9.64 7.91
N VAL A 99 -6.33 9.44 7.12
CA VAL A 99 -6.43 9.25 5.67
C VAL A 99 -7.33 8.06 5.34
N VAL A 100 -7.08 6.90 5.96
CA VAL A 100 -7.88 5.69 5.72
C VAL A 100 -9.33 5.89 6.13
N SER A 101 -9.57 6.55 7.27
CA SER A 101 -10.92 6.88 7.74
C SER A 101 -11.67 7.73 6.72
N ASN A 102 -11.01 8.73 6.13
CA ASN A 102 -11.64 9.56 5.11
C ASN A 102 -11.98 8.79 3.83
N PHE A 103 -11.19 7.79 3.43
CA PHE A 103 -11.53 6.90 2.32
C PHE A 103 -12.75 6.03 2.60
N ILE A 104 -12.90 5.55 3.84
CA ILE A 104 -14.06 4.73 4.26
C ILE A 104 -15.35 5.55 4.23
N VAL A 105 -15.30 6.78 4.76
CA VAL A 105 -16.52 7.62 4.92
C VAL A 105 -16.86 8.45 3.68
N SER A 106 -15.93 8.62 2.74
CA SER A 106 -16.18 9.43 1.54
C SER A 106 -17.07 8.70 0.54
N LYS A 107 -18.18 9.35 0.16
CA LYS A 107 -19.09 8.86 -0.88
C LYS A 107 -18.39 8.68 -2.23
N GLU A 108 -17.41 9.53 -2.56
CA GLU A 108 -16.65 9.53 -3.82
C GLU A 108 -15.74 8.32 -3.99
N PHE A 109 -15.50 7.56 -2.92
CA PHE A 109 -14.70 6.34 -2.91
C PHE A 109 -15.51 5.10 -2.51
N SER A 110 -16.83 5.24 -2.31
CA SER A 110 -17.70 4.15 -1.85
C SER A 110 -17.95 3.07 -2.90
N GLN A 111 -17.79 3.37 -4.18
CA GLN A 111 -18.15 2.47 -5.28
C GLN A 111 -17.47 1.10 -5.20
N TRP A 112 -16.17 1.06 -4.88
CA TRP A 112 -15.44 -0.20 -4.76
C TRP A 112 -16.00 -1.06 -3.62
N TRP A 113 -16.26 -0.45 -2.46
CA TRP A 113 -16.81 -1.15 -1.31
C TRP A 113 -18.23 -1.68 -1.58
N LEU A 114 -19.06 -0.89 -2.28
CA LEU A 114 -20.39 -1.32 -2.72
C LEU A 114 -20.30 -2.50 -3.70
N GLN A 115 -19.33 -2.50 -4.62
CA GLN A 115 -19.09 -3.60 -5.55
C GLN A 115 -18.71 -4.88 -4.78
N VAL A 116 -17.81 -4.79 -3.81
CA VAL A 116 -17.43 -5.94 -2.96
C VAL A 116 -18.58 -6.42 -2.11
N ARG A 117 -19.39 -5.50 -1.57
CA ARG A 117 -20.48 -5.84 -0.66
C ARG A 117 -21.67 -6.49 -1.35
N TYR A 118 -22.08 -5.95 -2.49
CA TYR A 118 -23.35 -6.28 -3.14
C TYR A 118 -23.16 -7.01 -4.46
N GLY A 119 -21.95 -6.99 -5.04
CA GLY A 119 -21.66 -7.70 -6.26
C GLY A 119 -21.78 -9.21 -6.09
N LYS A 120 -22.25 -9.87 -7.15
CA LYS A 120 -22.40 -11.33 -7.19
C LYS A 120 -21.23 -11.91 -7.96
N ARG A 121 -20.65 -13.01 -7.47
CA ARG A 121 -19.61 -13.72 -8.23
C ARG A 121 -20.19 -14.19 -9.57
N SER A 122 -19.54 -13.84 -10.67
CA SER A 122 -19.89 -14.30 -12.00
C SER A 122 -19.69 -15.80 -12.13
N GLU A 123 -20.44 -16.43 -13.02
CA GLU A 123 -20.28 -17.85 -13.36
C GLU A 123 -19.25 -18.06 -14.50
N THR A 124 -18.64 -16.98 -14.99
CA THR A 124 -17.66 -16.99 -16.08
C THR A 124 -16.23 -17.18 -15.58
N CYS A 125 -15.32 -17.51 -16.50
CA CYS A 125 -13.88 -17.48 -16.26
C CYS A 125 -13.24 -16.36 -17.10
N PRO A 126 -12.52 -15.39 -16.50
CA PRO A 126 -12.19 -15.29 -15.07
C PRO A 126 -13.41 -14.94 -14.20
N VAL A 127 -13.35 -15.30 -12.92
CA VAL A 127 -14.41 -14.98 -11.93
C VAL A 127 -14.23 -13.53 -11.49
N PHE A 128 -15.31 -12.76 -11.52
CA PHE A 128 -15.35 -11.38 -11.04
C PHE A 128 -16.66 -11.08 -10.31
N LEU A 129 -16.77 -9.92 -9.66
CA LEU A 129 -18.04 -9.47 -9.08
C LEU A 129 -18.85 -8.71 -10.13
N GLU A 130 -20.03 -9.22 -10.48
CA GLU A 130 -21.02 -8.52 -11.32
C GLU A 130 -21.68 -7.40 -10.51
N SER A 131 -21.87 -6.23 -11.11
CA SER A 131 -22.50 -5.10 -10.44
C SER A 131 -23.94 -5.40 -10.05
N SER A 132 -24.30 -5.01 -8.83
CA SER A 132 -25.68 -5.09 -8.34
C SER A 132 -26.43 -3.79 -8.62
N TYR A 133 -27.69 -3.91 -9.03
CA TYR A 133 -28.59 -2.78 -9.27
C TYR A 133 -29.13 -2.24 -7.95
N LEU A 134 -28.31 -1.58 -7.13
CA LEU A 134 -28.87 -0.78 -6.05
C LEU A 134 -29.33 0.56 -6.63
N GLU A 135 -30.64 0.80 -6.60
CA GLU A 135 -31.29 1.92 -7.29
C GLU A 135 -31.04 3.29 -6.62
N ASP A 136 -30.70 3.33 -5.33
CA ASP A 136 -30.37 4.57 -4.61
C ASP A 136 -28.92 4.58 -4.08
N PRO A 137 -28.00 5.35 -4.71
CA PRO A 137 -26.63 5.52 -4.26
C PRO A 137 -26.49 6.11 -2.84
N LEU A 138 -27.42 6.96 -2.41
CA LEU A 138 -27.36 7.58 -1.08
C LEU A 138 -27.71 6.57 0.01
N GLN A 139 -28.78 5.79 -0.19
CA GLN A 139 -29.14 4.71 0.72
C GLN A 139 -28.04 3.65 0.78
N ALA A 140 -27.49 3.25 -0.37
CA ALA A 140 -26.40 2.27 -0.42
C ALA A 140 -25.17 2.76 0.36
N HIS A 141 -24.79 4.03 0.22
CA HIS A 141 -23.69 4.61 0.98
C HIS A 141 -23.98 4.66 2.49
N TYR A 142 -25.19 5.06 2.90
CA TYR A 142 -25.58 5.05 4.30
C TYR A 142 -25.49 3.66 4.93
N LEU A 143 -26.02 2.63 4.25
CA LEU A 143 -25.94 1.25 4.70
C LEU A 143 -24.48 0.78 4.81
N LEU A 144 -23.65 1.12 3.82
CA LEU A 144 -22.22 0.82 3.86
C LEU A 144 -21.53 1.42 5.10
N GLN A 145 -21.89 2.64 5.52
CA GLN A 145 -21.33 3.22 6.74
C GLN A 145 -21.75 2.45 8.00
N GLN A 146 -23.01 2.00 8.08
CA GLN A 146 -23.46 1.16 9.20
C GLN A 146 -22.72 -0.18 9.23
N GLU A 147 -22.48 -0.77 8.06
CA GLU A 147 -21.73 -2.01 7.90
C GLU A 147 -20.27 -1.86 8.33
N PHE A 148 -19.61 -0.73 8.03
CA PHE A 148 -18.28 -0.45 8.56
C PHE A 148 -18.25 -0.28 10.08
N LEU A 149 -19.29 0.30 10.67
CA LEU A 149 -19.44 0.37 12.13
C LEU A 149 -19.65 -1.02 12.74
N GLU A 150 -20.46 -1.87 12.11
CA GLU A 150 -20.63 -3.26 12.54
C GLU A 150 -19.30 -4.03 12.48
N ILE A 151 -18.60 -3.98 11.33
CA ILE A 151 -17.30 -4.63 11.15
C ILE A 151 -16.27 -4.13 12.16
N SER A 152 -16.36 -2.87 12.59
CA SER A 152 -15.42 -2.29 13.57
C SER A 152 -15.39 -3.03 14.92
N GLU A 153 -16.44 -3.80 15.23
CA GLU A 153 -16.48 -4.62 16.44
C GLU A 153 -15.69 -5.93 16.29
N TYR A 154 -15.57 -6.44 15.05
CA TYR A 154 -14.98 -7.75 14.74
C TYR A 154 -13.54 -7.65 14.24
N ILE A 155 -13.21 -6.64 13.43
CA ILE A 155 -11.85 -6.45 12.89
C ILE A 155 -10.86 -6.13 14.00
N LYS A 156 -9.68 -6.74 13.91
CA LYS A 156 -8.55 -6.43 14.78
C LYS A 156 -7.27 -6.20 13.98
N PHE A 157 -6.34 -5.51 14.62
CA PHE A 157 -5.03 -5.17 14.08
C PHE A 157 -3.94 -5.75 14.98
N THR A 158 -2.85 -6.24 14.42
CA THR A 158 -1.69 -6.65 15.19
C THR A 158 -0.41 -6.47 14.38
N TRP A 159 0.73 -6.80 14.98
CA TRP A 159 2.04 -6.72 14.35
C TRP A 159 2.71 -8.08 14.36
N LEU A 160 3.23 -8.49 13.20
CA LEU A 160 3.94 -9.76 13.04
C LEU A 160 5.42 -9.54 12.75
N ALA A 161 6.24 -10.50 13.19
CA ALA A 161 7.62 -10.64 12.74
C ALA A 161 7.67 -10.82 11.22
N GLU A 162 8.81 -10.53 10.61
CA GLU A 162 8.99 -10.67 9.16
C GLU A 162 8.91 -12.13 8.71
N ASP A 163 9.57 -13.04 9.43
CA ASP A 163 9.65 -14.47 9.09
C ASP A 163 8.29 -15.10 8.68
N PRO A 164 7.20 -14.97 9.46
CA PRO A 164 5.92 -15.55 9.08
C PRO A 164 5.19 -14.83 7.93
N MET A 165 5.56 -13.59 7.60
CA MET A 165 4.96 -12.80 6.51
C MET A 165 5.72 -12.97 5.18
N GLY A 166 6.91 -13.57 5.20
CA GLY A 166 7.81 -13.59 4.06
C GLY A 166 8.20 -12.17 3.67
N ASN A 167 7.95 -11.80 2.41
CA ASN A 167 8.25 -10.45 1.89
C ASN A 167 7.05 -9.47 1.98
N ALA A 168 5.93 -9.89 2.56
CA ALA A 168 4.74 -9.05 2.65
C ALA A 168 4.87 -7.99 3.76
N ASP A 169 4.42 -6.76 3.48
CA ASP A 169 4.37 -5.68 4.46
C ASP A 169 3.16 -5.78 5.39
N GLY A 170 2.10 -6.44 4.92
CA GLY A 170 0.84 -6.68 5.61
C GLY A 170 0.27 -8.02 5.16
N ILE A 171 -0.56 -8.62 6.00
CA ILE A 171 -1.40 -9.76 5.65
C ILE A 171 -2.75 -9.64 6.34
N THR A 172 -3.77 -10.21 5.71
CA THR A 172 -5.09 -10.35 6.32
C THR A 172 -5.39 -11.82 6.60
N ALA A 173 -5.54 -12.15 7.87
CA ALA A 173 -6.06 -13.44 8.28
C ALA A 173 -7.58 -13.36 8.46
N ALA A 174 -8.35 -13.93 7.53
CA ALA A 174 -9.82 -13.89 7.57
C ALA A 174 -10.43 -14.52 8.84
N THR A 175 -9.69 -15.39 9.52
CA THR A 175 -10.12 -16.05 10.75
C THR A 175 -8.98 -16.16 11.75
N ILE A 176 -9.32 -16.29 13.04
CA ILE A 176 -8.34 -16.51 14.11
C ILE A 176 -7.48 -17.77 13.87
N PRO A 177 -8.01 -18.94 13.46
CA PRO A 177 -7.17 -20.09 13.14
C PRO A 177 -6.16 -19.84 12.02
N MET A 178 -6.48 -19.03 11.00
CA MET A 178 -5.53 -18.62 9.97
C MET A 178 -4.41 -17.78 10.57
N LEU A 179 -4.74 -16.80 11.42
CA LEU A 179 -3.75 -15.98 12.11
C LEU A 179 -2.80 -16.81 12.97
N LEU A 180 -3.33 -17.78 13.71
CA LEU A 180 -2.54 -18.67 14.56
C LEU A 180 -1.54 -19.54 13.77
N ARG A 181 -1.76 -19.76 12.47
CA ARG A 181 -0.77 -20.44 11.60
C ARG A 181 0.46 -19.57 11.36
N TYR A 182 0.26 -18.26 11.17
CA TYR A 182 1.36 -17.29 11.04
C TYR A 182 2.13 -17.13 12.36
N LEU A 183 1.48 -17.31 13.50
CA LEU A 183 2.16 -17.33 14.81
C LEU A 183 2.90 -18.64 15.11
N GLU A 184 3.09 -19.51 14.11
CA GLU A 184 3.73 -20.83 14.18
C GLU A 184 3.14 -21.79 15.22
N ASN A 185 1.92 -21.53 15.69
CA ASN A 185 1.25 -22.37 16.68
C ASN A 185 0.36 -23.41 15.98
N LYS A 186 1.02 -24.33 15.25
CA LYS A 186 0.34 -25.35 14.44
C LYS A 186 -0.55 -26.27 15.28
N GLU A 187 -0.17 -26.58 16.51
CA GLU A 187 -0.98 -27.44 17.40
C GLU A 187 -2.32 -26.81 17.75
N VAL A 188 -2.31 -25.53 18.17
CA VAL A 188 -3.54 -24.81 18.52
C VAL A 188 -4.36 -24.54 17.25
N SER A 189 -3.72 -24.17 16.13
CA SER A 189 -4.43 -24.01 14.86
C SER A 189 -5.13 -25.29 14.39
N ASN A 190 -4.47 -26.45 14.48
CA ASN A 190 -5.04 -27.73 14.07
C ASN A 190 -6.20 -28.16 14.97
N LYS A 191 -6.09 -27.96 16.29
CA LYS A 191 -7.18 -28.22 17.23
C LYS A 191 -8.41 -27.35 16.95
N LEU A 192 -8.19 -26.10 16.53
CA LEU A 192 -9.25 -25.11 16.32
C LEU A 192 -9.86 -25.11 14.92
N GLY A 193 -9.12 -25.60 13.91
CA GLY A 193 -9.53 -25.57 12.49
C GLY A 193 -10.86 -26.28 12.20
N ASN A 194 -11.23 -27.28 13.00
CA ASN A 194 -12.46 -28.05 12.81
C ASN A 194 -13.72 -27.36 13.36
N MET A 195 -13.60 -26.33 14.22
CA MET A 195 -14.74 -25.68 14.90
C MET A 195 -15.05 -24.26 14.43
N ALA A 196 -14.10 -23.57 13.78
CA ALA A 196 -14.13 -22.12 13.62
C ALA A 196 -14.32 -21.61 12.18
N ALA A 197 -14.52 -22.48 11.20
CA ALA A 197 -14.57 -22.12 9.78
C ALA A 197 -15.78 -21.25 9.34
N ARG A 198 -16.70 -20.89 10.25
CA ARG A 198 -17.97 -20.23 9.88
C ARG A 198 -18.10 -18.76 10.28
N VAL A 199 -17.26 -18.24 11.18
CA VAL A 199 -17.35 -16.82 11.61
C VAL A 199 -16.10 -16.09 11.16
N SER A 200 -16.28 -15.12 10.26
CA SER A 200 -15.22 -14.23 9.81
C SER A 200 -14.87 -13.25 10.94
N ASN A 201 -13.64 -13.35 11.45
CA ASN A 201 -13.08 -12.43 12.44
C ASN A 201 -11.74 -11.94 11.88
N PRO A 202 -11.77 -11.08 10.86
CA PRO A 202 -10.58 -10.77 10.12
C PRO A 202 -9.59 -10.00 10.99
N THR A 203 -8.32 -10.38 10.85
CA THR A 203 -7.20 -9.73 11.53
C THR A 203 -6.23 -9.20 10.51
N ILE A 204 -5.97 -7.91 10.57
CA ILE A 204 -4.95 -7.26 9.76
C ILE A 204 -3.65 -7.28 10.56
N ALA A 205 -2.66 -8.00 10.06
CA ALA A 205 -1.35 -8.09 10.65
C ALA A 205 -0.35 -7.30 9.79
N LEU A 206 0.30 -6.32 10.40
CA LEU A 206 1.31 -5.49 9.75
C LEU A 206 2.72 -5.94 10.15
N SER A 207 3.70 -5.73 9.28
CA SER A 207 5.10 -6.01 9.59
C SER A 207 5.57 -5.16 10.77
N ILE A 208 6.29 -5.77 11.72
CA ILE A 208 6.86 -5.11 12.89
C ILE A 208 7.81 -3.96 12.53
N ARG A 209 8.32 -3.90 11.29
CA ARG A 209 9.10 -2.75 10.79
C ARG A 209 8.34 -1.43 10.90
N TYR A 210 7.05 -1.44 10.57
CA TYR A 210 6.21 -0.24 10.66
C TYR A 210 6.01 0.19 12.11
N TYR A 211 5.88 -0.75 13.05
CA TYR A 211 5.86 -0.45 14.48
C TYR A 211 7.15 0.27 14.91
N ARG A 212 8.32 -0.23 14.48
CA ARG A 212 9.62 0.40 14.76
C ARG A 212 9.72 1.80 14.15
N TYR A 213 9.31 1.97 12.90
CA TYR A 213 9.28 3.28 12.23
C TYR A 213 8.37 4.28 12.94
N LEU A 214 7.21 3.86 13.43
CA LEU A 214 6.32 4.72 14.22
C LEU A 214 6.99 5.23 15.50
N LEU A 215 7.77 4.38 16.19
CA LEU A 215 8.50 4.78 17.40
C LEU A 215 9.64 5.77 17.13
N VAL A 216 10.24 5.76 15.95
CA VAL A 216 11.34 6.68 15.58
C VAL A 216 10.90 7.80 14.65
N SER A 217 9.60 7.88 14.31
CA SER A 217 9.04 8.85 13.36
C SER A 217 9.36 10.32 13.68
N LYS A 218 9.54 10.65 14.97
CA LYS A 218 9.98 11.99 15.42
C LYS A 218 11.39 12.39 14.96
N LYS A 219 12.20 11.42 14.53
CA LYS A 219 13.55 11.65 14.01
C LYS A 219 13.59 11.74 12.48
N MET A 220 12.49 11.41 11.80
CA MET A 220 12.38 11.50 10.35
C MET A 220 12.28 12.96 9.91
N THR A 221 12.73 13.25 8.70
CA THR A 221 12.40 14.54 8.07
C THR A 221 10.88 14.66 7.88
N PRO A 222 10.36 15.87 7.73
CA PRO A 222 8.94 16.07 7.50
C PRO A 222 8.44 15.34 6.24
N GLY A 223 9.23 15.31 5.15
CA GLY A 223 8.92 14.55 3.95
C GLY A 223 8.96 13.03 4.14
N GLU A 224 9.99 12.50 4.82
CA GLU A 224 10.11 11.07 5.15
C GLU A 224 8.91 10.58 5.95
N ASN A 225 8.54 11.30 7.02
CA ASN A 225 7.38 10.94 7.82
C ASN A 225 6.11 10.94 6.97
N LEU A 226 5.92 11.92 6.09
CA LEU A 226 4.72 11.98 5.26
C LEU A 226 4.63 10.81 4.25
N ARG A 227 5.76 10.42 3.63
CA ARG A 227 5.81 9.21 2.78
C ARG A 227 5.54 7.94 3.56
N PHE A 228 6.11 7.83 4.76
CA PHE A 228 5.87 6.71 5.65
C PHE A 228 4.38 6.60 6.04
N GLN A 229 3.77 7.70 6.49
CA GLN A 229 2.34 7.76 6.84
C GLN A 229 1.45 7.41 5.65
N PHE A 230 1.78 7.91 4.45
CA PHE A 230 1.02 7.57 3.25
C PHE A 230 1.14 6.08 2.91
N THR A 231 2.36 5.52 2.99
CA THR A 231 2.62 4.10 2.73
C THR A 231 1.87 3.21 3.73
N LEU A 232 1.83 3.61 5.00
CA LEU A 232 1.07 2.93 6.04
C LEU A 232 -0.44 3.04 5.80
N ALA A 233 -0.95 4.20 5.39
CA ALA A 233 -2.36 4.38 5.03
C ALA A 233 -2.76 3.48 3.84
N ARG A 234 -1.94 3.44 2.80
CA ARG A 234 -2.12 2.52 1.66
C ARG A 234 -2.14 1.07 2.11
N LEU A 235 -1.18 0.65 2.93
CA LEU A 235 -1.11 -0.72 3.43
C LEU A 235 -2.35 -1.09 4.25
N LEU A 236 -2.79 -0.20 5.14
CA LEU A 236 -4.02 -0.38 5.91
C LEU A 236 -5.25 -0.49 5.02
N LEU A 237 -5.37 0.32 3.97
CA LEU A 237 -6.45 0.21 2.98
C LEU A 237 -6.40 -1.14 2.26
N HIS A 238 -5.23 -1.53 1.78
CA HIS A 238 -5.00 -2.78 1.06
C HIS A 238 -5.52 -3.97 1.89
N GLU A 239 -5.04 -4.10 3.13
CA GLU A 239 -5.46 -5.18 4.02
C GLU A 239 -6.92 -5.04 4.48
N LEU A 240 -7.43 -3.81 4.62
CA LEU A 240 -8.85 -3.61 4.91
C LEU A 240 -9.74 -4.07 3.75
N GLY A 241 -9.30 -3.94 2.50
CA GLY A 241 -9.98 -4.48 1.33
C GLY A 241 -10.18 -6.00 1.46
N HIS A 242 -9.08 -6.72 1.76
CA HIS A 242 -9.10 -8.15 2.04
C HIS A 242 -10.03 -8.52 3.19
N ALA A 243 -9.94 -7.79 4.29
CA ALA A 243 -10.73 -8.06 5.49
C ALA A 243 -12.23 -7.85 5.24
N PHE A 244 -12.59 -6.78 4.53
CA PHE A 244 -13.96 -6.47 4.16
C PHE A 244 -14.54 -7.51 3.18
N PHE A 245 -13.76 -7.92 2.18
CA PHE A 245 -14.14 -9.00 1.28
C PHE A 245 -14.38 -10.31 2.04
N ALA A 246 -13.45 -10.75 2.88
CA ALA A 246 -13.59 -11.98 3.64
C ALA A 246 -14.76 -11.94 4.64
N TYR A 247 -15.15 -10.76 5.12
CA TYR A 247 -16.31 -10.58 5.99
C TYR A 247 -17.63 -10.79 5.24
N PHE A 248 -17.81 -10.16 4.08
CA PHE A 248 -19.08 -10.20 3.34
C PHE A 248 -19.20 -11.31 2.31
N GLN A 249 -18.11 -11.64 1.61
CA GLN A 249 -18.07 -12.69 0.58
C GLN A 249 -17.66 -14.06 1.16
N GLY A 250 -17.31 -14.10 2.45
CA GLY A 250 -16.89 -15.30 3.16
C GLY A 250 -15.43 -15.67 2.93
N VAL A 251 -15.00 -16.72 3.63
CA VAL A 251 -13.63 -17.25 3.52
C VAL A 251 -13.54 -18.16 2.30
N GLY A 252 -12.77 -17.76 1.30
CA GLY A 252 -12.58 -18.52 0.07
C GLY A 252 -11.50 -17.90 -0.82
N PRO A 253 -11.26 -18.47 -2.01
CA PRO A 253 -10.40 -17.82 -2.99
C PRO A 253 -10.99 -16.45 -3.36
N GLU A 254 -10.10 -15.48 -3.48
CA GLU A 254 -10.43 -14.16 -4.01
C GLU A 254 -10.90 -14.27 -5.46
N CYS A 255 -11.56 -13.23 -5.91
CA CYS A 255 -11.92 -13.05 -7.31
C CYS A 255 -11.57 -11.62 -7.72
N ARG A 256 -11.69 -11.33 -9.01
CA ARG A 256 -11.57 -9.94 -9.47
C ARG A 256 -12.76 -9.13 -8.92
N VAL A 257 -12.54 -7.88 -8.51
CA VAL A 257 -13.67 -7.01 -8.11
C VAL A 257 -14.36 -6.48 -9.35
N TYR A 258 -13.57 -6.12 -10.36
CA TYR A 258 -14.05 -5.72 -11.68
C TYR A 258 -13.55 -6.67 -12.76
N GLU A 259 -14.33 -6.85 -13.83
CA GLU A 259 -13.90 -7.63 -15.00
C GLU A 259 -12.54 -7.14 -15.56
N SER A 260 -12.30 -5.83 -15.50
CA SER A 260 -11.08 -5.16 -15.94
C SER A 260 -9.86 -5.36 -15.04
N ASP A 261 -10.02 -5.90 -13.84
CA ASP A 261 -8.88 -6.15 -12.95
C ASP A 261 -7.92 -7.16 -13.58
N ALA A 262 -6.62 -6.94 -13.41
CA ALA A 262 -5.62 -7.78 -14.06
C ALA A 262 -5.56 -9.21 -13.48
N PHE A 263 -5.82 -9.35 -12.17
CA PHE A 263 -5.80 -10.62 -11.44
C PHE A 263 -6.60 -10.52 -10.13
N GLU A 264 -6.77 -11.67 -9.47
CA GLU A 264 -7.60 -11.87 -8.28
C GLU A 264 -6.82 -11.47 -7.02
N GLU A 265 -6.65 -10.16 -6.80
CA GLU A 265 -6.03 -9.61 -5.60
C GLU A 265 -6.82 -8.36 -5.16
N ILE A 266 -7.58 -8.53 -4.07
CA ILE A 266 -8.59 -7.56 -3.64
C ILE A 266 -7.94 -6.23 -3.20
N GLY A 267 -6.81 -6.28 -2.49
CA GLY A 267 -6.13 -5.09 -2.00
C GLY A 267 -5.60 -4.20 -3.13
N PHE A 268 -5.04 -4.78 -4.18
CA PHE A 268 -4.56 -4.09 -5.38
C PHE A 268 -5.72 -3.60 -6.25
N SER A 269 -6.83 -4.33 -6.32
CA SER A 269 -8.04 -3.82 -6.95
C SER A 269 -8.52 -2.53 -6.26
N LEU A 270 -8.52 -2.51 -4.92
CA LEU A 270 -8.86 -1.32 -4.14
C LEU A 270 -7.88 -0.17 -4.41
N GLU A 271 -6.56 -0.43 -4.34
CA GLU A 271 -5.55 0.59 -4.66
C GLU A 271 -5.73 1.17 -6.06
N ASN A 272 -5.95 0.32 -7.05
CA ASN A 272 -6.17 0.74 -8.43
C ASN A 272 -7.47 1.56 -8.57
N ALA A 273 -8.54 1.20 -7.86
CA ALA A 273 -9.78 1.98 -7.86
C ALA A 273 -9.65 3.35 -7.19
N LEU A 274 -8.86 3.45 -6.11
CA LEU A 274 -8.66 4.70 -5.37
C LEU A 274 -7.65 5.63 -6.04
N PHE A 275 -6.52 5.09 -6.50
CA PHE A 275 -5.37 5.85 -6.96
C PHE A 275 -5.13 5.77 -8.47
N GLY A 276 -5.72 4.80 -9.16
CA GLY A 276 -5.41 4.48 -10.56
C GLY A 276 -4.05 3.80 -10.75
N ALA A 277 -3.42 3.33 -9.67
CA ALA A 277 -2.11 2.70 -9.67
C ALA A 277 -1.91 1.84 -8.41
N ILE A 278 -0.89 0.98 -8.46
CA ILE A 278 -0.37 0.29 -7.27
C ILE A 278 0.84 1.06 -6.76
N LEU A 279 0.85 1.37 -5.48
CA LEU A 279 1.82 2.28 -4.89
C LEU A 279 2.80 1.51 -3.99
N GLN A 280 4.09 1.79 -4.11
CA GLN A 280 5.14 1.17 -3.31
C GLN A 280 6.14 2.22 -2.84
N CYS A 281 6.76 2.03 -1.68
CA CYS A 281 7.79 2.93 -1.17
C CYS A 281 9.14 2.23 -1.20
N GLU A 282 10.16 2.90 -1.77
CA GLU A 282 11.52 2.39 -1.65
C GLU A 282 12.07 2.59 -0.24
N GLY A 283 12.97 1.71 0.21
CA GLY A 283 13.81 1.98 1.38
C GLY A 283 13.17 1.77 2.76
N LEU A 284 12.12 0.94 2.89
CA LEU A 284 11.64 0.47 4.20
C LEU A 284 12.57 -0.58 4.86
N ASP A 285 13.88 -0.39 4.71
CA ASP A 285 14.89 -1.24 5.31
C ASP A 285 15.58 -0.49 6.45
N ILE A 286 15.31 -0.95 7.69
CA ILE A 286 15.83 -0.34 8.93
C ILE A 286 17.32 -0.62 9.11
N GLU A 287 17.86 -1.68 8.48
CA GLU A 287 19.20 -2.17 8.78
C GLU A 287 20.28 -1.63 7.84
N ILE A 288 19.93 -1.29 6.60
CA ILE A 288 20.94 -1.08 5.55
C ILE A 288 21.30 0.40 5.36
N ARG A 289 20.51 1.35 5.89
CA ARG A 289 20.78 2.79 5.77
C ARG A 289 20.34 3.54 7.01
N GLU A 290 20.96 4.69 7.25
CA GLU A 290 20.45 5.72 8.14
C GLU A 290 19.00 6.08 7.75
N ASN A 291 18.02 5.36 8.30
CA ASN A 291 16.57 5.65 8.40
C ASN A 291 15.87 6.40 7.23
N SER A 292 16.27 6.25 5.97
CA SER A 292 15.72 7.07 4.89
C SER A 292 14.59 6.36 4.15
N ILE A 293 13.38 6.89 4.33
CA ILE A 293 12.19 6.49 3.56
C ILE A 293 12.36 7.06 2.15
N GLY A 294 12.55 6.18 1.17
CA GLY A 294 12.73 6.54 -0.23
C GLY A 294 11.48 7.12 -0.89
N PRO A 295 11.55 7.46 -2.19
CA PRO A 295 10.40 7.99 -2.90
C PRO A 295 9.30 6.93 -3.04
N ILE A 296 8.07 7.41 -3.20
CA ILE A 296 6.93 6.55 -3.55
C ILE A 296 6.95 6.35 -5.07
N MET A 297 6.69 5.11 -5.48
CA MET A 297 6.59 4.66 -6.85
C MET A 297 5.16 4.24 -7.17
N ALA A 298 4.73 4.49 -8.41
CA ALA A 298 3.45 4.08 -8.95
C ALA A 298 3.64 3.14 -10.13
N SER A 299 3.00 1.98 -10.05
CA SER A 299 2.99 0.95 -11.10
C SER A 299 1.57 0.74 -11.61
N ARG A 300 1.42 0.30 -12.87
CA ARG A 300 0.10 -0.09 -13.39
C ARG A 300 -0.26 -1.45 -12.82
N PHE A 301 -1.55 -1.67 -12.52
CA PHE A 301 -2.00 -2.95 -11.97
C PHE A 301 -1.62 -4.13 -12.88
N LYS A 302 -1.77 -3.97 -14.20
CA LYS A 302 -1.37 -4.94 -15.23
C LYS A 302 0.14 -5.19 -15.38
N ASP A 303 1.00 -4.37 -14.75
CA ASP A 303 2.45 -4.56 -14.80
C ASP A 303 2.95 -5.50 -13.69
N LEU A 304 2.11 -5.86 -12.72
CA LEU A 304 2.52 -6.73 -11.62
C LEU A 304 2.43 -8.22 -11.97
N PHE A 305 1.46 -8.61 -12.81
CA PHE A 305 1.21 -10.01 -13.20
C PHE A 305 0.70 -10.11 -14.65
N PRO A 306 0.81 -11.28 -15.31
CA PRO A 306 1.48 -12.51 -14.85
C PRO A 306 3.01 -12.47 -14.96
N ILE A 307 3.55 -11.53 -15.75
CA ILE A 307 4.98 -11.25 -15.83
C ILE A 307 5.17 -9.90 -15.16
N GLN A 308 5.81 -9.88 -13.99
CA GLN A 308 6.16 -8.64 -13.31
C GLN A 308 7.08 -7.84 -14.23
N LYS A 309 6.55 -6.76 -14.79
CA LYS A 309 7.27 -5.77 -15.59
C LYS A 309 7.81 -4.76 -14.61
N PRO A 310 9.12 -4.73 -14.35
CA PRO A 310 9.70 -3.85 -13.34
C PRO A 310 9.84 -2.43 -13.91
N ILE A 311 8.70 -1.76 -14.05
CA ILE A 311 8.58 -0.37 -14.47
C ILE A 311 7.67 0.39 -13.50
N ALA A 312 8.14 1.54 -13.03
CA ALA A 312 7.36 2.40 -12.15
C ALA A 312 7.69 3.87 -12.37
N SER A 313 6.72 4.75 -12.19
CA SER A 313 6.93 6.20 -12.12
C SER A 313 7.11 6.66 -10.69
N PHE A 314 7.80 7.79 -10.48
CA PHE A 314 7.92 8.38 -9.14
C PHE A 314 6.77 9.32 -8.84
N VAL A 315 6.28 9.28 -7.61
CA VAL A 315 5.15 10.07 -7.11
C VAL A 315 5.67 11.31 -6.41
N THR A 316 5.26 12.48 -6.88
CA THR A 316 5.65 13.77 -6.29
C THR A 316 5.06 13.93 -4.89
N MET A 317 5.81 14.57 -3.99
CA MET A 317 5.31 14.89 -2.65
C MET A 317 4.14 15.88 -2.67
N GLU A 318 3.99 16.69 -3.72
CA GLU A 318 2.79 17.53 -3.89
C GLU A 318 1.52 16.66 -3.94
N TRP A 319 1.54 15.57 -4.71
CA TRP A 319 0.43 14.62 -4.79
C TRP A 319 0.22 13.88 -3.46
N VAL A 320 1.30 13.40 -2.82
CA VAL A 320 1.23 12.74 -1.51
C VAL A 320 0.58 13.66 -0.46
N HIS A 321 1.02 14.92 -0.42
CA HIS A 321 0.52 15.93 0.52
C HIS A 321 -0.96 16.25 0.31
N GLN A 322 -1.51 16.13 -0.90
CA GLN A 322 -2.95 16.36 -1.12
C GLN A 322 -3.79 15.49 -0.16
N TRP A 323 -3.43 14.24 0.05
CA TRP A 323 -4.23 13.32 0.89
C TRP A 323 -4.25 13.71 2.37
N PHE A 324 -3.32 14.55 2.82
CA PHE A 324 -3.22 15.05 4.20
C PHE A 324 -3.75 16.48 4.36
N ARG A 325 -4.58 16.97 3.44
CA ARG A 325 -5.21 18.29 3.54
C ARG A 325 -6.72 18.15 3.73
N LEU A 326 -7.29 18.88 4.70
CA LEU A 326 -8.75 18.92 4.91
C LEU A 326 -9.50 19.34 3.65
N ARG A 327 -8.97 20.33 2.94
CA ARG A 327 -9.53 20.83 1.69
C ARG A 327 -9.68 19.74 0.63
N THR A 328 -8.76 18.77 0.58
CA THR A 328 -8.83 17.69 -0.41
C THR A 328 -10.12 16.89 -0.26
N TRP A 329 -10.47 16.54 0.97
CA TRP A 329 -11.65 15.75 1.28
C TRP A 329 -12.96 16.52 1.08
N ALA A 330 -12.94 17.84 1.24
CA ALA A 330 -14.09 18.69 0.93
C ALA A 330 -14.30 18.94 -0.57
N HIS A 331 -13.28 18.73 -1.41
CA HIS A 331 -13.27 19.10 -2.83
C HIS A 331 -12.88 17.93 -3.76
N ILE A 332 -13.14 16.68 -3.36
CA ILE A 332 -12.75 15.49 -4.15
C ILE A 332 -13.23 15.57 -5.62
N PRO A 333 -14.51 15.90 -5.93
CA PRO A 333 -14.96 15.94 -7.32
C PRO A 333 -14.19 16.94 -8.19
N GLU A 334 -13.90 18.13 -7.65
CA GLU A 334 -13.12 19.19 -8.31
C GLU A 334 -11.67 18.74 -8.56
N LEU A 335 -11.03 18.16 -7.55
CA LEU A 335 -9.64 17.70 -7.64
C LEU A 335 -9.49 16.47 -8.55
N LYS A 336 -10.49 15.59 -8.61
CA LYS A 336 -10.56 14.50 -9.60
C LYS A 336 -10.72 15.06 -11.01
N ALA A 337 -11.65 16.01 -11.22
CA ALA A 337 -11.89 16.62 -12.54
C ALA A 337 -10.68 17.38 -13.09
N THR A 338 -9.85 17.95 -12.21
CA THR A 338 -8.60 18.64 -12.59
C THR A 338 -7.37 17.72 -12.63
N GLY A 339 -7.54 16.41 -12.39
CA GLY A 339 -6.45 15.43 -12.41
C GLY A 339 -5.47 15.54 -11.23
N LYS A 340 -5.73 16.38 -10.23
CA LYS A 340 -4.84 16.58 -9.07
C LYS A 340 -4.76 15.37 -8.14
N LEU A 341 -5.78 14.52 -8.15
CA LEU A 341 -5.77 13.23 -7.43
C LEU A 341 -5.38 12.05 -8.32
N GLN A 342 -5.14 12.28 -9.61
CA GLN A 342 -4.65 11.23 -10.49
C GLN A 342 -3.14 11.13 -10.37
N VAL A 343 -2.65 9.98 -9.89
CA VAL A 343 -1.20 9.74 -9.87
C VAL A 343 -0.70 9.52 -11.30
N MET A 344 0.44 10.11 -11.62
CA MET A 344 1.06 9.90 -12.93
C MET A 344 1.66 8.49 -12.97
N THR A 345 1.12 7.62 -13.82
CA THR A 345 1.66 6.29 -14.09
C THR A 345 2.48 6.27 -15.39
N THR A 346 2.93 5.08 -15.79
CA THR A 346 3.62 4.86 -17.07
C THR A 346 2.68 4.82 -18.27
N ASP A 347 1.36 4.93 -18.09
CA ASP A 347 0.43 5.19 -19.21
C ASP A 347 0.55 6.63 -19.75
N GLY A 348 1.19 7.52 -19.00
CA GLY A 348 1.59 8.85 -19.48
C GLY A 348 3.08 8.94 -19.85
N PHE A 349 3.63 10.14 -19.66
CA PHE A 349 5.04 10.46 -19.83
C PHE A 349 5.60 11.09 -18.54
N PRO A 350 5.73 10.31 -17.45
CA PRO A 350 6.20 10.81 -16.16
C PRO A 350 7.56 11.50 -16.31
N ARG A 351 7.79 12.54 -15.51
CA ARG A 351 9.06 13.30 -15.53
C ARG A 351 10.25 12.42 -15.17
N LEU A 352 10.04 11.47 -14.27
CA LEU A 352 11.02 10.48 -13.83
C LEU A 352 10.34 9.12 -13.69
N PHE A 353 10.98 8.07 -14.17
CA PHE A 353 10.53 6.70 -14.01
C PHE A 353 11.73 5.76 -13.96
N GLN A 354 11.54 4.60 -13.35
CA GLN A 354 12.52 3.54 -13.31
C GLN A 354 12.05 2.39 -14.19
N ILE A 355 13.00 1.80 -14.91
CA ILE A 355 12.84 0.52 -15.59
C ILE A 355 13.94 -0.43 -15.12
N ILE A 356 13.69 -1.72 -15.12
CA ILE A 356 14.74 -2.74 -14.95
C ILE A 356 14.84 -3.51 -16.26
N ARG A 357 16.05 -3.79 -16.73
CA ARG A 357 16.26 -4.45 -18.03
C ARG A 357 17.24 -5.59 -17.90
N TRP A 358 17.11 -6.58 -18.78
CA TRP A 358 18.12 -7.61 -18.95
C TRP A 358 19.39 -7.01 -19.56
N SER A 359 20.52 -7.23 -18.92
CA SER A 359 21.84 -6.98 -19.47
C SER A 359 22.17 -8.00 -20.55
N GLY A 360 23.21 -7.73 -21.34
CA GLY A 360 23.76 -8.74 -22.26
C GLY A 360 24.33 -9.99 -21.56
N SER A 361 24.42 -9.99 -20.22
CA SER A 361 24.82 -11.13 -19.40
C SER A 361 23.65 -11.83 -18.69
N GLY A 362 22.41 -11.49 -19.04
CA GLY A 362 21.21 -12.08 -18.42
C GLY A 362 20.99 -11.62 -16.98
N LYS A 363 21.57 -10.49 -16.55
CA LYS A 363 21.30 -9.90 -15.23
C LYS A 363 20.29 -8.77 -15.35
N LEU A 364 19.40 -8.63 -14.37
CA LEU A 364 18.52 -7.49 -14.26
C LEU A 364 19.28 -6.26 -13.76
N ILE A 365 19.21 -5.16 -14.51
CA ILE A 365 19.88 -3.89 -14.19
C ILE A 365 18.82 -2.77 -14.12
N PRO A 366 18.68 -2.08 -12.97
CA PRO A 366 17.83 -0.91 -12.88
C PRO A 366 18.43 0.27 -13.66
N SER A 367 17.55 1.05 -14.27
CA SER A 367 17.89 2.27 -14.98
C SER A 367 16.85 3.34 -14.71
N LEU A 368 17.34 4.52 -14.38
CA LEU A 368 16.50 5.70 -14.20
C LEU A 368 16.40 6.48 -15.51
N GLU A 369 15.16 6.73 -15.91
CA GLU A 369 14.82 7.38 -17.16
C GLU A 369 14.07 8.68 -16.87
N TYR A 370 14.37 9.72 -17.65
CA TYR A 370 13.87 11.07 -17.37
C TYR A 370 13.31 11.75 -18.63
N ASN A 371 12.14 12.36 -18.44
CA ASN A 371 11.45 13.19 -19.43
C ASN A 371 11.50 14.66 -19.00
N LEU A 372 12.69 15.26 -19.11
CA LEU A 372 12.96 16.64 -18.70
C LEU A 372 13.10 17.55 -19.91
N THR A 373 12.66 18.80 -19.74
CA THR A 373 12.98 19.89 -20.67
C THR A 373 14.49 20.19 -20.66
N LYS A 374 14.97 20.89 -21.69
CA LYS A 374 16.37 21.29 -21.78
C LYS A 374 16.75 22.20 -20.61
N GLU A 375 15.85 23.09 -20.22
CA GLU A 375 16.02 24.05 -19.13
C GLU A 375 16.09 23.34 -17.77
N GLU A 376 15.23 22.36 -17.52
CA GLU A 376 15.26 21.54 -16.29
C GLU A 376 16.56 20.73 -16.21
N ALA A 377 16.95 20.08 -17.31
CA ALA A 377 18.20 19.32 -17.41
C ALA A 377 19.42 20.21 -17.13
N LEU A 378 19.44 21.43 -17.69
CA LEU A 378 20.49 22.42 -17.43
C LEU A 378 20.53 22.85 -15.96
N ARG A 379 19.36 23.13 -15.37
CA ARG A 379 19.28 23.48 -13.95
C ARG A 379 19.80 22.36 -13.07
N MET A 380 19.51 21.10 -13.38
CA MET A 380 19.92 19.93 -12.58
C MET A 380 21.43 19.65 -12.59
N SER A 381 22.15 20.18 -13.58
CA SER A 381 23.56 19.94 -13.77
C SER A 381 24.41 21.03 -13.14
N LYS A 382 25.01 20.76 -11.97
CA LYS A 382 26.15 21.54 -11.47
C LYS A 382 27.50 20.96 -11.92
N SER A 383 27.57 19.68 -12.31
CA SER A 383 28.83 18.96 -12.56
C SER A 383 28.94 18.24 -13.93
N ARG A 384 27.82 17.93 -14.60
CA ARG A 384 27.77 17.49 -16.01
C ARG A 384 26.30 17.51 -16.47
N PRO A 385 25.94 18.17 -17.59
CA PRO A 385 24.59 18.11 -18.11
C PRO A 385 24.23 16.65 -18.37
N PRO A 386 23.13 16.11 -17.80
CA PRO A 386 22.59 14.87 -18.32
C PRO A 386 22.41 15.09 -19.81
N LYS A 387 23.02 14.23 -20.63
CA LYS A 387 22.80 14.27 -22.08
C LYS A 387 21.29 14.24 -22.32
N LYS A 388 20.85 14.86 -23.43
CA LYS A 388 19.48 14.94 -24.01
C LYS A 388 18.48 13.92 -23.44
N GLN A 389 17.20 14.30 -23.35
CA GLN A 389 16.04 13.41 -23.09
C GLN A 389 16.33 11.96 -23.49
N SER A 390 16.11 11.05 -22.54
CA SER A 390 16.59 9.68 -22.70
C SER A 390 16.05 9.05 -23.98
N GLN A 391 16.84 8.14 -24.57
CA GLN A 391 16.46 7.47 -25.80
C GLN A 391 15.13 6.70 -25.60
N ALA A 392 14.94 6.12 -24.41
CA ALA A 392 13.70 5.47 -24.00
C ALA A 392 12.48 6.37 -24.15
N VAL A 393 12.53 7.61 -23.63
CA VAL A 393 11.40 8.55 -23.73
C VAL A 393 11.14 8.97 -25.18
N ARG A 394 12.18 9.22 -25.96
CA ARG A 394 12.04 9.58 -27.39
C ARG A 394 11.39 8.46 -28.19
N ASP A 395 11.75 7.22 -27.90
CA ASP A 395 11.12 6.06 -28.53
C ASP A 395 9.69 5.84 -28.01
N ALA A 396 9.44 6.05 -26.72
CA ALA A 396 8.12 5.89 -26.11
C ALA A 396 7.04 6.76 -26.76
N ARG A 397 7.40 7.96 -27.24
CA ARG A 397 6.45 8.83 -27.97
C ARG A 397 5.88 8.18 -29.23
N LYS A 398 6.58 7.23 -29.85
CA LYS A 398 6.08 6.48 -31.01
C LYS A 398 5.03 5.44 -30.64
N PHE A 399 4.92 5.09 -29.35
CA PHE A 399 4.00 4.10 -28.80
C PHE A 399 2.86 4.71 -27.98
N GLY A 400 2.77 6.04 -27.91
CA GLY A 400 1.74 6.75 -27.16
C GLY A 400 1.96 6.83 -25.64
N SER A 401 2.70 5.88 -25.04
CA SER A 401 3.06 5.91 -23.61
C SER A 401 4.37 5.18 -23.30
N VAL A 402 4.95 5.48 -22.14
CA VAL A 402 6.16 4.79 -21.65
C VAL A 402 5.88 3.31 -21.41
N GLY A 403 4.74 2.98 -20.82
CA GLY A 403 4.33 1.61 -20.53
C GLY A 403 4.16 0.78 -21.81
N SER A 404 3.48 1.31 -22.83
CA SER A 404 3.29 0.61 -24.11
C SER A 404 4.62 0.34 -24.84
N TRP A 405 5.55 1.29 -24.76
CA TRP A 405 6.91 1.09 -25.27
C TRP A 405 7.67 0.01 -24.50
N TYR A 406 7.63 0.07 -23.17
CA TYR A 406 8.34 -0.87 -22.33
C TYR A 406 7.79 -2.30 -22.49
N GLU A 407 6.48 -2.48 -22.65
CA GLU A 407 5.88 -3.78 -22.97
C GLU A 407 6.48 -4.42 -24.24
N LYS A 408 6.69 -3.60 -25.29
CA LYS A 408 7.28 -4.04 -26.56
C LYS A 408 8.76 -4.38 -26.43
N VAL A 409 9.51 -3.59 -25.63
CA VAL A 409 10.95 -3.79 -25.44
C VAL A 409 11.23 -4.94 -24.49
N TRP A 410 10.53 -5.00 -23.35
CA TRP A 410 10.63 -6.05 -22.35
C TRP A 410 10.38 -7.43 -22.95
N SER A 411 9.34 -7.57 -23.76
CA SER A 411 9.04 -8.86 -24.44
C SER A 411 10.19 -9.31 -25.34
N LYS A 412 10.90 -8.38 -25.99
CA LYS A 412 12.07 -8.70 -26.83
C LYS A 412 13.30 -9.01 -26.00
N ASP A 413 13.52 -8.26 -24.92
CA ASP A 413 14.66 -8.46 -24.02
C ASP A 413 14.53 -9.80 -23.28
N ALA A 414 13.31 -10.16 -22.85
CA ALA A 414 13.00 -11.43 -22.17
C ALA A 414 13.14 -12.67 -23.07
N VAL A 415 12.94 -12.55 -24.39
CA VAL A 415 13.18 -13.66 -25.34
C VAL A 415 14.68 -13.87 -25.61
N LYS A 416 15.51 -12.83 -25.43
CA LYS A 416 16.95 -12.89 -25.68
C LYS A 416 17.75 -13.39 -24.48
N ALA A 417 17.29 -13.07 -23.27
CA ALA A 417 17.81 -13.61 -22.03
C ALA A 417 17.45 -15.10 -21.92
#